data_AF-A0A3B4G028-F1
#
_entry.id   AF-A0A3B4G028-F1
#
_cell.length_a   1.000
_cell.length_b   1.000
_cell.length_c   1.000
_cell.angle_alpha   90.00
_cell.angle_beta   90.00
_cell.angle_gamma   90.00
#
_symmetry.space_group_name_H-M   'P 1'
#
loop_
_entity.id
_entity.type
_entity.pdbx_description
1 polymer ?
#
loop_
_entity_poly.entity_id
_entity_poly.type
_entity_poly.pdbx_seq_one_letter_code
_entity_poly.pdbx_strand_id
1 'polypeptide(L)'
;MQLQLSFVLIILHCMDYIGCQQHSSSRHRQHKPISGVSSGCQQGGCLTCSDYNGCLSCKPRFFMHLERIGMKQIGVCMTSCPPGFYGTRSPERNTCTKCRSECDSCFNKNFCTHCRAGFYLHLGKCQENCPEGMVRSDTQRECILKCPADCESCVSSDMCKQCRPGLYQLSGMCHHVCPEDYEPNDKLMECIPQVHCEVGEWSEWSPCSKSGRTCGFKRGQETRTRQVMQYPSSFGKPCPEVSEIRECMVRRRKCPGRKKNERREGRNRNNRKDKENQEGRRERKREREREKERDTGEREDSVNRNKTEHRHRRGHETELVSPVDGPIQ
;
A
#
# COMPACT_ATOMS: atom_id res chain seq x y z
N MET A 1 34.82 3.77 -27.78
CA MET A 1 34.89 2.52 -26.99
C MET A 1 33.95 1.48 -27.59
N GLN A 2 34.40 0.71 -28.60
CA GLN A 2 33.57 -0.34 -29.25
C GLN A 2 34.41 -1.50 -29.82
N LEU A 3 35.61 -1.23 -30.32
CA LEU A 3 36.52 -2.23 -30.91
C LEU A 3 37.22 -3.19 -29.91
N GLN A 4 37.10 -2.98 -28.60
CA GLN A 4 37.68 -3.89 -27.59
C GLN A 4 36.68 -4.93 -27.05
N LEU A 5 35.37 -4.73 -27.19
CA LEU A 5 34.36 -5.69 -26.72
C LEU A 5 34.22 -6.91 -27.64
N SER A 6 34.47 -6.74 -28.94
CA SER A 6 34.45 -7.84 -29.92
C SER A 6 35.58 -8.87 -29.71
N PHE A 7 36.77 -8.43 -29.29
CA PHE A 7 37.91 -9.32 -29.04
C PHE A 7 37.68 -10.26 -27.84
N VAL A 8 37.00 -9.79 -26.79
CA VAL A 8 36.69 -10.61 -25.60
C VAL A 8 35.73 -11.75 -25.94
N LEU A 9 34.74 -11.50 -26.79
CA LEU A 9 33.79 -12.51 -27.25
C LEU A 9 34.46 -13.60 -28.09
N ILE A 10 35.44 -13.26 -28.92
CA ILE A 10 36.20 -14.24 -29.72
C ILE A 10 37.07 -15.12 -28.83
N ILE A 11 37.78 -14.55 -27.85
CA ILE A 11 38.67 -15.32 -26.95
C ILE A 11 37.87 -16.31 -26.10
N LEU A 12 36.70 -15.92 -25.58
CA LEU A 12 35.81 -16.84 -24.85
C LEU A 12 35.32 -17.98 -25.76
N HIS A 13 34.95 -17.69 -27.02
CA HIS A 13 34.50 -18.72 -27.95
C HIS A 13 35.60 -19.69 -28.42
N CYS A 14 36.88 -19.36 -28.20
CA CYS A 14 38.02 -20.22 -28.52
C CYS A 14 38.48 -21.12 -27.37
N MET A 15 38.05 -20.89 -26.12
CA MET A 15 38.41 -21.74 -24.98
C MET A 15 37.58 -23.02 -24.88
N ASP A 16 36.35 -23.03 -25.41
CA ASP A 16 35.49 -24.22 -25.44
C ASP A 16 35.83 -25.21 -26.58
N TYR A 17 36.88 -24.98 -27.37
CA TYR A 17 37.22 -25.80 -28.55
C TYR A 17 38.59 -26.50 -28.51
N ILE A 18 39.30 -26.49 -27.36
CA ILE A 18 40.58 -27.19 -27.19
C ILE A 18 40.51 -28.15 -26.00
N GLY A 19 39.89 -29.32 -26.22
CA GLY A 19 39.57 -30.24 -25.13
C GLY A 19 39.37 -31.70 -25.49
N CYS A 20 40.32 -32.34 -26.21
CA CYS A 20 40.74 -33.76 -26.03
C CYS A 20 41.49 -34.36 -27.25
N GLN A 21 42.82 -34.20 -27.32
CA GLN A 21 43.74 -35.23 -27.84
C GLN A 21 45.00 -35.23 -26.95
N GLN A 22 45.11 -36.23 -26.07
CA GLN A 22 45.92 -37.44 -26.28
C GLN A 22 47.44 -37.23 -26.28
N HIS A 23 48.06 -37.50 -25.13
CA HIS A 23 49.37 -38.17 -25.11
C HIS A 23 49.48 -39.12 -23.90
N SER A 24 48.81 -40.27 -24.00
CA SER A 24 48.95 -41.35 -23.01
C SER A 24 50.05 -42.32 -23.44
N SER A 25 51.21 -42.25 -22.80
CA SER A 25 52.33 -43.16 -23.03
C SER A 25 52.09 -44.51 -22.35
N SER A 26 51.23 -45.35 -22.91
CA SER A 26 51.13 -46.77 -22.51
C SER A 26 50.87 -47.68 -23.70
N ARG A 27 51.69 -48.73 -23.84
CA ARG A 27 51.56 -49.75 -24.88
C ARG A 27 50.57 -50.83 -24.43
N HIS A 28 49.44 -51.02 -25.11
CA HIS A 28 48.85 -52.36 -25.18
C HIS A 28 47.99 -52.59 -26.44
N ARG A 29 48.29 -53.70 -27.12
CA ARG A 29 47.58 -54.39 -28.22
C ARG A 29 46.53 -53.61 -29.02
N GLN A 30 46.89 -53.30 -30.27
CA GLN A 30 45.92 -53.21 -31.36
C GLN A 30 45.07 -54.49 -31.43
N HIS A 31 43.75 -54.35 -31.50
CA HIS A 31 42.88 -55.35 -32.13
C HIS A 31 42.22 -54.70 -33.34
N LYS A 32 42.38 -55.31 -34.52
CA LYS A 32 41.65 -54.88 -35.72
C LYS A 32 40.15 -55.10 -35.51
N PRO A 33 39.26 -54.19 -35.94
CA PRO A 33 37.83 -54.48 -35.99
C PRO A 33 37.59 -55.60 -37.03
N ILE A 34 37.06 -56.73 -36.57
CA ILE A 34 36.58 -57.80 -37.45
C ILE A 34 35.12 -57.48 -37.78
N SER A 35 34.82 -57.30 -39.06
CA SER A 35 33.46 -57.07 -39.55
C SER A 35 32.54 -58.25 -39.19
N GLY A 36 31.53 -58.01 -38.34
CA GLY A 36 30.50 -59.01 -38.02
C GLY A 36 30.08 -59.10 -36.55
N VAL A 37 30.85 -58.54 -35.60
CA VAL A 37 30.50 -58.61 -34.17
C VAL A 37 29.29 -57.72 -33.86
N SER A 38 28.25 -58.33 -33.28
CA SER A 38 27.01 -57.66 -32.86
C SER A 38 27.28 -56.60 -31.79
N SER A 39 26.68 -55.40 -31.93
CA SER A 39 26.94 -54.26 -31.04
C SER A 39 26.74 -54.61 -29.56
N GLY A 40 25.71 -55.39 -29.23
CA GLY A 40 25.36 -55.82 -27.86
C GLY A 40 26.44 -56.62 -27.10
N CYS A 41 27.44 -57.17 -27.78
CA CYS A 41 28.60 -57.81 -27.14
C CYS A 41 29.69 -56.81 -26.73
N GLN A 42 29.71 -55.60 -27.29
CA GLN A 42 30.80 -54.63 -27.14
C GLN A 42 30.61 -53.64 -25.97
N GLN A 43 29.41 -53.55 -25.36
CA GLN A 43 29.19 -52.67 -24.21
C GLN A 43 29.74 -53.27 -22.91
N GLY A 44 30.55 -52.49 -22.20
CA GLY A 44 31.06 -52.83 -20.87
C GLY A 44 29.94 -52.93 -19.84
N GLY A 45 29.50 -54.15 -19.57
CA GLY A 45 28.36 -54.44 -18.68
C GLY A 45 27.81 -55.86 -18.83
N CYS A 46 28.02 -56.47 -20.00
CA CYS A 46 27.66 -57.85 -20.27
C CYS A 46 28.53 -58.88 -19.48
N LEU A 47 27.97 -60.07 -19.24
CA LEU A 47 28.64 -61.27 -18.70
C LEU A 47 28.73 -62.38 -19.74
N THR A 48 27.63 -62.67 -20.44
CA THR A 48 27.53 -63.67 -21.51
C THR A 48 26.77 -63.08 -22.69
N CYS A 49 27.25 -63.29 -23.92
CA CYS A 49 26.64 -62.73 -25.13
C CYS A 49 26.63 -63.74 -26.29
N SER A 50 25.94 -63.39 -27.38
CA SER A 50 25.86 -64.15 -28.62
C SER A 50 25.69 -63.19 -29.81
N ASP A 51 26.21 -63.53 -30.99
CA ASP A 51 26.17 -62.64 -32.15
C ASP A 51 24.74 -62.34 -32.64
N TYR A 52 23.81 -63.28 -32.44
CA TYR A 52 22.43 -63.16 -32.90
C TYR A 52 21.53 -62.36 -31.94
N ASN A 53 21.67 -62.56 -30.62
CA ASN A 53 20.78 -61.97 -29.61
C ASN A 53 21.45 -60.84 -28.81
N GLY A 54 22.71 -60.49 -29.09
CA GLY A 54 23.48 -59.57 -28.26
C GLY A 54 23.79 -60.17 -26.88
N CYS A 55 23.73 -59.34 -25.84
CA CYS A 55 23.97 -59.77 -24.47
C CYS A 55 22.83 -60.65 -23.92
N LEU A 56 23.19 -61.74 -23.24
CA LEU A 56 22.28 -62.71 -22.62
C LEU A 56 22.16 -62.49 -21.10
N SER A 57 23.22 -62.01 -20.44
CA SER A 57 23.21 -61.70 -19.00
C SER A 57 24.08 -60.49 -18.66
N CYS A 58 23.58 -59.61 -17.78
CA CYS A 58 24.26 -58.39 -17.35
C CYS A 58 24.90 -58.53 -15.96
N LYS A 59 25.98 -57.79 -15.72
CA LYS A 59 26.57 -57.63 -14.38
C LYS A 59 25.54 -57.04 -13.40
N PRO A 60 25.50 -57.43 -12.11
CA PRO A 60 24.43 -57.05 -11.16
C PRO A 60 24.15 -55.56 -10.94
N ARG A 61 25.01 -54.65 -11.40
CA ARG A 61 24.79 -53.18 -11.37
C ARG A 61 24.11 -52.60 -12.62
N PHE A 62 23.93 -53.40 -13.67
CA PHE A 62 23.38 -52.98 -14.96
C PHE A 62 21.96 -53.54 -15.16
N PHE A 63 21.16 -52.87 -15.99
CA PHE A 63 19.85 -53.29 -16.44
C PHE A 63 19.92 -53.85 -17.87
N MET A 64 19.29 -55.00 -18.10
CA MET A 64 19.09 -55.55 -19.44
C MET A 64 17.94 -54.81 -20.15
N HIS A 65 18.21 -54.27 -21.33
CA HIS A 65 17.23 -53.70 -22.25
C HIS A 65 17.21 -54.51 -23.55
N LEU A 66 16.05 -54.57 -24.21
CA LEU A 66 15.87 -55.23 -25.51
C LEU A 66 15.73 -54.17 -26.60
N GLU A 67 16.85 -53.82 -27.23
CA GLU A 67 16.91 -52.84 -28.31
C GLU A 67 16.42 -53.47 -29.63
N ARG A 68 15.60 -52.73 -30.41
CA ARG A 68 15.01 -53.25 -31.65
C ARG A 68 15.73 -52.71 -32.89
N ILE A 69 16.50 -53.56 -33.55
CA ILE A 69 17.21 -53.22 -34.79
C ILE A 69 16.46 -53.85 -35.97
N GLY A 70 15.66 -53.02 -36.66
CA GLY A 70 14.76 -53.47 -37.72
C GLY A 70 13.70 -54.44 -37.17
N MET A 71 13.79 -55.71 -37.58
CA MET A 71 12.93 -56.80 -37.08
C MET A 71 13.55 -57.59 -35.91
N LYS A 72 14.85 -57.44 -35.64
CA LYS A 72 15.55 -58.16 -34.56
C LYS A 72 15.40 -57.43 -33.23
N GLN A 73 15.48 -58.17 -32.13
CA GLN A 73 15.72 -57.63 -30.79
C GLN A 73 17.06 -58.15 -30.27
N ILE A 74 17.87 -57.27 -29.70
CA ILE A 74 19.14 -57.64 -29.05
C ILE A 74 19.16 -57.18 -27.60
N GLY A 75 19.75 -57.99 -26.72
CA GLY A 75 20.02 -57.61 -25.34
C GLY A 75 21.21 -56.66 -25.25
N VAL A 76 21.04 -55.56 -24.52
CA VAL A 76 22.10 -54.59 -24.21
C VAL A 76 22.06 -54.25 -22.71
N CYS A 77 23.24 -54.11 -22.09
CA CYS A 77 23.37 -53.80 -20.67
C CYS A 77 23.66 -52.30 -20.46
N MET A 78 22.75 -51.59 -19.79
CA MET A 78 22.90 -50.16 -19.50
C MET A 78 22.95 -49.88 -17.99
N THR A 79 23.58 -48.78 -17.59
CA THR A 79 23.64 -48.33 -16.18
C THR A 79 22.32 -47.73 -15.72
N SER A 80 21.57 -47.11 -16.63
CA SER A 80 20.22 -46.56 -16.47
C SER A 80 19.37 -46.95 -17.67
N CYS A 81 18.04 -46.97 -17.51
CA CYS A 81 17.13 -47.29 -18.60
C CYS A 81 16.89 -46.08 -19.54
N PRO A 82 16.62 -46.32 -20.83
CA PRO A 82 16.35 -45.26 -21.80
C PRO A 82 14.97 -44.61 -21.59
N PRO A 83 14.70 -43.43 -22.18
CA PRO A 83 13.38 -42.80 -22.15
C PRO A 83 12.25 -43.76 -22.56
N GLY A 84 11.10 -43.65 -21.90
CA GLY A 84 9.99 -44.61 -22.02
C GLY A 84 10.19 -45.95 -21.31
N PHE A 85 11.26 -46.17 -20.54
CA PHE A 85 11.50 -47.38 -19.75
C PHE A 85 11.94 -47.05 -18.32
N TYR A 86 11.51 -47.88 -17.36
CA TYR A 86 11.92 -47.83 -15.95
C TYR A 86 12.71 -49.09 -15.54
N GLY A 87 13.59 -48.95 -14.55
CA GLY A 87 14.45 -50.03 -14.07
C GLY A 87 13.76 -50.92 -13.03
N THR A 88 13.46 -52.16 -13.39
CA THR A 88 13.01 -53.21 -12.46
C THR A 88 14.22 -54.01 -11.97
N ARG A 89 14.42 -54.13 -10.65
CA ARG A 89 15.43 -55.04 -10.07
C ARG A 89 14.74 -56.32 -9.57
N SER A 90 15.32 -57.48 -9.85
CA SER A 90 14.89 -58.77 -9.31
C SER A 90 16.11 -59.59 -8.84
N PRO A 91 15.94 -60.65 -8.04
CA PRO A 91 17.04 -61.52 -7.61
C PRO A 91 17.80 -62.19 -8.77
N GLU A 92 17.14 -62.40 -9.92
CA GLU A 92 17.74 -63.04 -11.10
C GLU A 92 18.45 -62.05 -12.02
N ARG A 93 17.81 -60.90 -12.32
CA ARG A 93 18.33 -59.89 -13.24
C ARG A 93 17.62 -58.55 -13.09
N ASN A 94 18.35 -57.45 -13.26
CA ASN A 94 17.71 -56.15 -13.46
C ASN A 94 17.31 -55.98 -14.93
N THR A 95 16.13 -55.41 -15.21
CA THR A 95 15.60 -55.22 -16.57
C THR A 95 14.99 -53.83 -16.76
N CYS A 96 15.07 -53.30 -17.97
CA CYS A 96 14.35 -52.09 -18.37
C CYS A 96 12.96 -52.47 -18.87
N THR A 97 11.94 -52.15 -18.07
CA THR A 97 10.52 -52.42 -18.37
C THR A 97 9.88 -51.17 -18.98
N LYS A 98 9.09 -51.32 -20.03
CA LYS A 98 8.47 -50.17 -20.73
C LYS A 98 7.41 -49.47 -19.85
N CYS A 99 7.34 -48.15 -19.91
CA CYS A 99 6.25 -47.35 -19.36
C CYS A 99 4.92 -47.62 -20.10
N ARG A 100 3.80 -47.12 -19.55
CA ARG A 100 2.49 -47.21 -20.21
C ARG A 100 2.42 -46.34 -21.48
N SER A 101 1.45 -46.61 -22.35
CA SER A 101 1.27 -45.99 -23.67
C SER A 101 1.01 -44.48 -23.65
N GLU A 102 0.50 -43.96 -22.53
CA GLU A 102 0.11 -42.56 -22.27
C GLU A 102 1.29 -41.74 -21.69
N CYS A 103 2.37 -42.44 -21.34
CA CYS A 103 3.45 -41.96 -20.51
C CYS A 103 4.77 -41.89 -21.29
N ASP A 104 5.57 -40.85 -21.04
CA ASP A 104 6.84 -40.59 -21.74
C ASP A 104 8.06 -40.95 -20.85
N SER A 105 7.99 -40.62 -19.57
CA SER A 105 8.92 -41.13 -18.54
C SER A 105 8.16 -41.58 -17.30
N CYS A 106 8.59 -42.66 -16.67
CA CYS A 106 7.96 -43.20 -15.47
C CYS A 106 8.98 -43.69 -14.44
N PHE A 107 8.62 -43.59 -13.16
CA PHE A 107 9.35 -44.20 -12.06
C PHE A 107 9.03 -45.70 -11.94
N ASN A 108 7.78 -46.08 -12.20
CA ASN A 108 7.34 -47.49 -12.32
C ASN A 108 6.06 -47.61 -13.16
N LYS A 109 5.57 -48.85 -13.39
CA LYS A 109 4.36 -49.16 -14.18
C LYS A 109 3.09 -48.40 -13.78
N ASN A 110 3.00 -47.89 -12.56
CA ASN A 110 1.84 -47.17 -12.01
C ASN A 110 2.11 -45.69 -11.70
N PHE A 111 3.37 -45.24 -11.75
CA PHE A 111 3.76 -43.86 -11.47
C PHE A 111 4.56 -43.28 -12.65
N CYS A 112 3.87 -42.55 -13.51
CA CYS A 112 4.44 -41.72 -14.56
C CYS A 112 5.01 -40.42 -13.95
N THR A 113 6.11 -39.94 -14.53
CA THR A 113 6.76 -38.67 -14.18
C THR A 113 6.62 -37.61 -15.26
N HIS A 114 6.30 -37.99 -16.51
CA HIS A 114 5.99 -37.05 -17.58
C HIS A 114 5.05 -37.69 -18.60
N CYS A 115 3.92 -37.03 -18.88
CA CYS A 115 2.94 -37.53 -19.84
C CYS A 115 3.31 -37.19 -21.29
N ARG A 116 2.73 -37.95 -22.22
CA ARG A 116 2.80 -37.67 -23.66
C ARG A 116 1.84 -36.53 -24.04
N ALA A 117 2.09 -35.90 -25.18
CA ALA A 117 1.17 -34.89 -25.73
C ALA A 117 -0.26 -35.46 -25.85
N GLY A 118 -1.26 -34.68 -25.45
CA GLY A 118 -2.66 -35.11 -25.34
C GLY A 118 -3.06 -35.66 -23.97
N PHE A 119 -2.11 -36.03 -23.11
CA PHE A 119 -2.36 -36.54 -21.76
C PHE A 119 -1.77 -35.60 -20.68
N TYR A 120 -2.48 -35.50 -19.57
CA TYR A 120 -2.15 -34.62 -18.44
C TYR A 120 -1.86 -35.47 -17.20
N LEU A 121 -0.82 -35.07 -16.44
CA LEU A 121 -0.41 -35.76 -15.23
C LEU A 121 -1.35 -35.42 -14.06
N HIS A 122 -1.80 -36.45 -13.36
CA HIS A 122 -2.58 -36.34 -12.13
C HIS A 122 -2.22 -37.50 -11.20
N LEU A 123 -1.68 -37.21 -10.01
CA LEU A 123 -1.27 -38.20 -9.00
C LEU A 123 -0.43 -39.38 -9.56
N GLY A 124 0.52 -39.07 -10.46
CA GLY A 124 1.38 -40.07 -11.11
C GLY A 124 0.72 -40.86 -12.24
N LYS A 125 -0.47 -40.49 -12.70
CA LYS A 125 -1.18 -41.12 -13.84
C LYS A 125 -1.37 -40.10 -14.96
N CYS A 126 -1.37 -40.57 -16.20
CA CYS A 126 -1.66 -39.77 -17.39
C CYS A 126 -3.10 -40.00 -17.84
N GLN A 127 -3.86 -38.93 -18.08
CA GLN A 127 -5.26 -38.96 -18.47
C GLN A 127 -5.60 -37.82 -19.45
N GLU A 128 -6.47 -38.07 -20.42
CA GLU A 128 -6.83 -37.09 -21.47
C GLU A 128 -7.72 -35.96 -20.93
N ASN A 129 -8.63 -36.32 -20.03
CA ASN A 129 -9.53 -35.42 -19.32
C ASN A 129 -9.19 -35.42 -17.82
N CYS A 130 -9.26 -34.26 -17.19
CA CYS A 130 -9.00 -34.11 -15.75
C CYS A 130 -10.21 -34.53 -14.88
N PRO A 131 -10.01 -34.78 -13.59
CA PRO A 131 -11.11 -35.03 -12.64
C PRO A 131 -12.02 -33.79 -12.48
N GLU A 132 -13.18 -33.98 -11.85
CA GLU A 132 -14.02 -32.86 -11.43
C GLU A 132 -13.25 -31.88 -10.52
N GLY A 133 -13.53 -30.58 -10.67
CA GLY A 133 -12.80 -29.51 -9.98
C GLY A 133 -11.42 -29.16 -10.58
N MET A 134 -10.92 -29.90 -11.57
CA MET A 134 -9.63 -29.64 -12.23
C MET A 134 -9.77 -29.24 -13.70
N VAL A 135 -8.74 -28.55 -14.21
CA VAL A 135 -8.59 -28.15 -15.62
C VAL A 135 -7.22 -28.58 -16.15
N ARG A 136 -7.14 -28.69 -17.48
CA ARG A 136 -5.93 -29.07 -18.21
C ARG A 136 -4.97 -27.88 -18.27
N SER A 137 -3.74 -28.06 -17.79
CA SER A 137 -2.66 -27.08 -17.95
C SER A 137 -1.77 -27.48 -19.13
N ASP A 138 -1.92 -26.82 -20.28
CA ASP A 138 -1.11 -27.12 -21.48
C ASP A 138 0.38 -26.76 -21.32
N THR A 139 0.69 -25.77 -20.47
CA THR A 139 2.06 -25.33 -20.17
C THR A 139 2.82 -26.31 -19.29
N GLN A 140 2.14 -26.93 -18.32
CA GLN A 140 2.74 -27.91 -17.39
C GLN A 140 2.51 -29.37 -17.82
N ARG A 141 1.49 -29.62 -18.66
CA ARG A 141 0.95 -30.96 -19.00
C ARG A 141 0.44 -31.71 -17.77
N GLU A 142 -0.22 -30.99 -16.88
CA GLU A 142 -0.78 -31.51 -15.62
C GLU A 142 -2.25 -31.12 -15.48
N CYS A 143 -2.99 -31.85 -14.63
CA CYS A 143 -4.31 -31.45 -14.17
C CYS A 143 -4.17 -30.55 -12.96
N ILE A 144 -4.49 -29.27 -13.11
CA ILE A 144 -4.42 -28.26 -12.05
C ILE A 144 -5.81 -27.97 -11.48
N LEU A 145 -5.89 -27.49 -10.24
CA LEU A 145 -7.16 -27.06 -9.65
C LEU A 145 -7.76 -25.87 -10.42
N LYS A 146 -9.09 -25.86 -10.59
CA LYS A 146 -9.82 -24.72 -11.15
C LYS A 146 -10.01 -23.65 -10.07
N CYS A 147 -9.07 -22.72 -9.96
CA CYS A 147 -9.17 -21.59 -9.04
C CYS A 147 -10.27 -20.58 -9.46
N PRO A 148 -10.77 -19.74 -8.54
CA PRO A 148 -11.66 -18.62 -8.84
C PRO A 148 -11.07 -17.64 -9.86
N ALA A 149 -11.93 -16.90 -10.57
CA ALA A 149 -11.51 -15.93 -11.60
C ALA A 149 -10.55 -14.85 -11.06
N ASP A 150 -10.74 -14.47 -9.80
CA ASP A 150 -10.03 -13.39 -9.10
C ASP A 150 -8.78 -13.88 -8.35
N CYS A 151 -8.53 -15.19 -8.42
CA CYS A 151 -7.43 -15.88 -7.78
C CYS A 151 -6.28 -16.14 -8.77
N GLU A 152 -5.04 -16.13 -8.27
CA GLU A 152 -3.84 -16.53 -9.03
C GLU A 152 -3.41 -17.96 -8.68
N SER A 153 -3.41 -18.32 -7.39
CA SER A 153 -3.24 -19.71 -6.95
C SER A 153 -4.13 -20.03 -5.74
N CYS A 154 -4.70 -21.24 -5.72
CA CYS A 154 -5.67 -21.68 -4.73
C CYS A 154 -5.27 -23.01 -4.06
N VAL A 155 -5.84 -23.26 -2.87
CA VAL A 155 -5.68 -24.52 -2.14
C VAL A 155 -6.86 -25.47 -2.43
N SER A 156 -8.04 -24.92 -2.68
CA SER A 156 -9.24 -25.62 -3.17
C SER A 156 -9.97 -24.74 -4.19
N SER A 157 -11.09 -25.21 -4.74
CA SER A 157 -11.99 -24.43 -5.60
C SER A 157 -12.41 -23.08 -5.01
N ASP A 158 -12.53 -23.00 -3.68
CA ASP A 158 -13.18 -21.89 -2.98
C ASP A 158 -12.22 -21.15 -2.02
N MET A 159 -11.06 -21.76 -1.70
CA MET A 159 -10.03 -21.17 -0.86
C MET A 159 -8.82 -20.74 -1.70
N CYS A 160 -8.78 -19.46 -2.06
CA CYS A 160 -7.64 -18.83 -2.70
C CYS A 160 -6.46 -18.68 -1.72
N LYS A 161 -5.25 -18.94 -2.22
CA LYS A 161 -3.97 -18.76 -1.50
C LYS A 161 -3.35 -17.40 -1.81
N GLN A 162 -3.43 -16.97 -3.07
CA GLN A 162 -2.84 -15.73 -3.58
C GLN A 162 -3.83 -15.10 -4.56
N CYS A 163 -4.35 -13.92 -4.20
CA CYS A 163 -5.23 -13.13 -5.05
C CYS A 163 -4.46 -12.50 -6.22
N ARG A 164 -5.17 -12.16 -7.30
CA ARG A 164 -4.56 -11.42 -8.41
C ARG A 164 -4.12 -10.00 -7.98
N PRO A 165 -3.12 -9.41 -8.65
CA PRO A 165 -2.65 -8.07 -8.32
C PRO A 165 -3.77 -7.02 -8.28
N GLY A 166 -3.81 -6.23 -7.21
CA GLY A 166 -4.84 -5.20 -6.99
C GLY A 166 -6.13 -5.69 -6.30
N LEU A 167 -6.14 -6.92 -5.76
CA LEU A 167 -7.22 -7.42 -4.91
C LEU A 167 -6.71 -7.74 -3.51
N TYR A 168 -7.58 -7.59 -2.52
CA TYR A 168 -7.31 -7.85 -1.11
C TYR A 168 -7.89 -9.21 -0.70
N GLN A 169 -7.09 -10.01 0.01
CA GLN A 169 -7.51 -11.32 0.52
C GLN A 169 -8.29 -11.18 1.83
N LEU A 170 -9.39 -11.93 1.96
CA LEU A 170 -10.16 -12.07 3.19
C LEU A 170 -10.71 -13.49 3.32
N SER A 171 -10.33 -14.21 4.38
CA SER A 171 -10.84 -15.57 4.67
C SER A 171 -10.74 -16.57 3.50
N GLY A 172 -9.72 -16.42 2.64
CA GLY A 172 -9.53 -17.24 1.44
C GLY A 172 -10.28 -16.75 0.18
N MET A 173 -11.05 -15.68 0.26
CA MET A 173 -11.67 -15.01 -0.89
C MET A 173 -10.87 -13.76 -1.28
N CYS A 174 -11.09 -13.27 -2.51
CA CYS A 174 -10.42 -12.09 -3.06
C CYS A 174 -11.43 -10.99 -3.37
N HIS A 175 -11.15 -9.78 -2.91
CA HIS A 175 -12.07 -8.64 -2.99
C HIS A 175 -11.38 -7.43 -3.62
N HIS A 176 -12.06 -6.76 -4.56
CA HIS A 176 -11.61 -5.46 -5.09
C HIS A 176 -11.75 -4.32 -4.07
N VAL A 177 -12.70 -4.43 -3.14
CA VAL A 177 -12.97 -3.49 -2.04
C VAL A 177 -13.33 -4.32 -0.81
N CYS A 178 -12.76 -4.00 0.34
CA CYS A 178 -13.03 -4.71 1.59
C CYS A 178 -14.48 -4.49 2.09
N PRO A 179 -15.11 -5.48 2.77
CA PRO A 179 -16.45 -5.33 3.37
C PRO A 179 -16.51 -4.25 4.46
N GLU A 180 -17.73 -3.84 4.87
CA GLU A 180 -17.95 -2.64 5.70
C GLU A 180 -17.24 -2.60 7.08
N ASP A 181 -16.91 -3.75 7.68
CA ASP A 181 -16.16 -3.83 8.95
C ASP A 181 -14.65 -4.03 8.76
N TYR A 182 -14.14 -3.95 7.53
CA TYR A 182 -12.74 -4.20 7.16
C TYR A 182 -12.11 -3.00 6.44
N GLU A 183 -10.79 -2.89 6.50
CA GLU A 183 -10.00 -1.88 5.79
C GLU A 183 -8.85 -2.52 4.99
N PRO A 184 -8.45 -1.94 3.85
CA PRO A 184 -7.37 -2.46 3.01
C PRO A 184 -6.01 -2.26 3.67
N ASN A 185 -5.18 -3.31 3.67
CA ASN A 185 -3.78 -3.25 4.10
C ASN A 185 -2.85 -3.51 2.90
N ASP A 186 -2.47 -2.43 2.22
CA ASP A 186 -1.61 -2.44 1.01
C ASP A 186 -0.26 -3.14 1.20
N LYS A 187 0.21 -3.31 2.44
CA LYS A 187 1.49 -4.00 2.75
C LYS A 187 1.37 -5.51 2.77
N LEU A 188 0.15 -6.03 3.00
CA LEU A 188 -0.14 -7.46 3.05
C LEU A 188 -1.02 -7.90 1.86
N MET A 189 -1.67 -6.96 1.17
CA MET A 189 -2.77 -7.24 0.22
C MET A 189 -3.91 -8.03 0.88
N GLU A 190 -4.24 -7.68 2.12
CA GLU A 190 -5.28 -8.30 2.95
C GLU A 190 -6.31 -7.26 3.38
N CYS A 191 -7.55 -7.71 3.61
CA CYS A 191 -8.54 -6.92 4.36
C CYS A 191 -8.38 -7.22 5.85
N ILE A 192 -7.97 -6.22 6.63
CA ILE A 192 -7.86 -6.34 8.09
C ILE A 192 -9.13 -5.78 8.77
N PRO A 193 -9.56 -6.29 9.93
CA PRO A 193 -10.70 -5.72 10.65
C PRO A 193 -10.43 -4.25 11.03
N GLN A 194 -11.42 -3.38 10.86
CA GLN A 194 -11.31 -1.98 11.26
C GLN A 194 -11.17 -1.85 12.77
N VAL A 195 -10.25 -1.01 13.22
CA VAL A 195 -10.09 -0.70 14.64
C VAL A 195 -11.02 0.47 14.98
N HIS A 196 -11.99 0.26 15.86
CA HIS A 196 -12.87 1.33 16.34
C HIS A 196 -12.28 2.00 17.58
N CYS A 197 -12.76 3.20 17.94
CA CYS A 197 -12.30 3.82 19.18
C CYS A 197 -13.01 3.24 20.41
N GLU A 198 -12.24 2.65 21.32
CA GLU A 198 -12.72 2.24 22.64
C GLU A 198 -12.25 3.22 23.71
N VAL A 199 -13.13 3.54 24.65
CA VAL A 199 -12.90 4.49 25.74
C VAL A 199 -13.19 3.84 27.08
N GLY A 200 -12.37 4.15 28.09
CA GLY A 200 -12.51 3.61 29.43
C GLY A 200 -13.67 4.22 30.22
N GLU A 201 -13.78 3.78 31.47
CA GLU A 201 -14.71 4.35 32.43
C GLU A 201 -14.45 5.85 32.67
N TRP A 202 -15.49 6.56 33.10
CA TRP A 202 -15.40 7.96 33.47
C TRP A 202 -14.67 8.15 34.81
N SER A 203 -13.85 9.19 34.90
CA SER A 203 -13.33 9.67 36.18
C SER A 203 -14.48 10.10 37.11
N GLU A 204 -14.17 10.11 38.40
CA GLU A 204 -14.91 10.91 39.36
C GLU A 204 -15.03 12.37 38.91
N TRP A 205 -16.10 13.03 39.34
CA TRP A 205 -16.36 14.44 39.00
C TRP A 205 -15.39 15.37 39.74
N SER A 206 -14.77 16.30 39.02
CA SER A 206 -13.93 17.35 39.62
C SER A 206 -14.72 18.19 40.64
N PRO A 207 -14.11 18.67 41.74
CA PRO A 207 -14.78 19.58 42.66
C PRO A 207 -15.35 20.83 41.96
N CYS A 208 -16.67 21.03 42.10
CA CYS A 208 -17.42 22.15 41.52
C CYS A 208 -16.66 23.49 41.61
N SER A 209 -16.41 24.13 40.46
CA SER A 209 -15.51 25.27 40.32
C SER A 209 -16.10 26.41 39.47
N LYS A 210 -15.51 27.60 39.53
CA LYS A 210 -15.75 28.69 38.58
C LYS A 210 -14.49 29.50 38.36
N SER A 211 -14.08 29.69 37.10
CA SER A 211 -12.86 30.41 36.72
C SER A 211 -11.63 29.95 37.53
N GLY A 212 -11.38 28.63 37.58
CA GLY A 212 -10.25 28.04 38.30
C GLY A 212 -10.28 28.14 39.84
N ARG A 213 -11.45 28.41 40.45
CA ARG A 213 -11.60 28.57 41.90
C ARG A 213 -12.76 27.72 42.41
N THR A 214 -12.67 27.20 43.64
CA THR A 214 -13.71 26.38 44.32
C THR A 214 -14.50 27.16 45.38
N CYS A 215 -14.39 28.50 45.39
CA CYS A 215 -14.98 29.38 46.40
C CYS A 215 -15.57 30.67 45.78
N GLY A 216 -16.48 31.33 46.50
CA GLY A 216 -16.96 32.69 46.18
C GLY A 216 -18.15 32.79 45.20
N PHE A 217 -18.61 31.70 44.59
CA PHE A 217 -19.76 31.63 43.66
C PHE A 217 -20.93 30.80 44.24
N LYS A 218 -22.03 30.67 43.48
CA LYS A 218 -23.21 29.84 43.80
C LYS A 218 -23.49 28.78 42.71
N ARG A 219 -23.38 29.16 41.44
CA ARG A 219 -23.32 28.25 40.28
C ARG A 219 -21.89 28.17 39.77
N GLY A 220 -21.42 26.96 39.49
CA GLY A 220 -20.13 26.64 38.87
C GLY A 220 -20.30 25.51 37.86
N GLN A 221 -19.18 24.92 37.44
CA GLN A 221 -19.14 23.72 36.63
C GLN A 221 -18.21 22.68 37.28
N GLU A 222 -18.55 21.42 37.04
CA GLU A 222 -17.75 20.23 37.35
C GLU A 222 -17.48 19.49 36.05
N THR A 223 -16.30 18.90 35.93
CA THR A 223 -15.83 18.19 34.74
C THR A 223 -15.40 16.79 35.11
N ARG A 224 -15.69 15.82 34.25
CA ARG A 224 -15.11 14.46 34.30
C ARG A 224 -14.48 14.12 32.96
N THR A 225 -13.49 13.23 32.97
CA THR A 225 -12.80 12.78 31.76
C THR A 225 -12.67 11.27 31.72
N ARG A 226 -12.55 10.69 30.53
CA ARG A 226 -12.23 9.27 30.33
C ARG A 226 -11.06 9.13 29.37
N GLN A 227 -10.29 8.07 29.53
CA GLN A 227 -9.15 7.78 28.66
C GLN A 227 -9.61 7.05 27.39
N VAL A 228 -8.91 7.28 26.28
CA VAL A 228 -9.00 6.44 25.09
C VAL A 228 -8.15 5.19 25.35
N MET A 229 -8.77 4.01 25.29
CA MET A 229 -8.13 2.71 25.51
C MET A 229 -7.63 2.13 24.18
N GLN A 230 -8.41 2.30 23.11
CA GLN A 230 -8.06 1.95 21.75
C GLN A 230 -8.34 3.15 20.85
N TYR A 231 -7.35 3.59 20.08
CA TYR A 231 -7.53 4.62 19.06
C TYR A 231 -8.07 3.99 17.77
N PRO A 232 -8.93 4.69 17.02
CA PRO A 232 -9.51 4.16 15.79
C PRO A 232 -8.47 4.13 14.67
N SER A 233 -8.67 3.22 13.71
CA SER A 233 -7.96 3.23 12.43
C SER A 233 -8.51 4.30 11.48
N SER A 234 -7.91 4.43 10.29
CA SER A 234 -8.31 5.43 9.28
C SER A 234 -9.76 5.30 8.82
N PHE A 235 -10.33 4.09 8.83
CA PHE A 235 -11.74 3.82 8.51
C PHE A 235 -12.60 3.58 9.76
N GLY A 236 -11.98 3.54 10.94
CA GLY A 236 -12.62 3.26 12.22
C GLY A 236 -13.55 4.36 12.72
N LYS A 237 -14.56 3.96 13.50
CA LYS A 237 -15.52 4.90 14.11
C LYS A 237 -14.79 5.81 15.13
N PRO A 238 -14.90 7.16 15.03
CA PRO A 238 -14.14 8.09 15.85
C PRO A 238 -14.56 8.05 17.32
N CYS A 239 -13.67 8.52 18.20
CA CYS A 239 -13.90 8.47 19.64
C CYS A 239 -15.13 9.28 20.09
N PRO A 240 -16.00 8.70 20.92
CA PRO A 240 -17.07 9.46 21.57
C PRO A 240 -16.47 10.45 22.59
N GLU A 241 -17.26 11.45 23.00
CA GLU A 241 -16.79 12.55 23.86
C GLU A 241 -16.01 12.08 25.10
N VAL A 242 -14.78 12.57 25.25
CA VAL A 242 -13.83 12.15 26.31
C VAL A 242 -13.82 13.07 27.54
N SER A 243 -14.55 14.18 27.49
CA SER A 243 -14.66 15.18 28.57
C SER A 243 -16.07 15.72 28.69
N GLU A 244 -16.74 15.51 29.81
CA GLU A 244 -18.10 15.99 30.06
C GLU A 244 -18.10 17.12 31.09
N ILE A 245 -18.90 18.17 30.88
CA ILE A 245 -18.99 19.34 31.77
C ILE A 245 -20.45 19.53 32.21
N ARG A 246 -20.70 19.52 33.53
CA ARG A 246 -22.03 19.70 34.13
C ARG A 246 -22.11 20.97 34.97
N GLU A 247 -23.26 21.65 34.98
CA GLU A 247 -23.50 22.74 35.95
C GLU A 247 -23.69 22.19 37.37
N CYS A 248 -23.09 22.86 38.35
CA CYS A 248 -23.13 22.48 39.76
C CYS A 248 -23.49 23.67 40.66
N MET A 249 -24.23 23.40 41.75
CA MET A 249 -24.70 24.43 42.69
C MET A 249 -24.15 24.20 44.10
N VAL A 250 -23.48 25.21 44.66
CA VAL A 250 -22.78 25.14 45.94
C VAL A 250 -23.14 26.29 46.88
N ARG A 251 -23.04 26.04 48.20
CA ARG A 251 -23.16 27.09 49.22
C ARG A 251 -21.95 28.03 49.13
N ARG A 252 -22.22 29.33 48.99
CA ARG A 252 -21.21 30.38 48.70
C ARG A 252 -20.25 30.64 49.86
N ARG A 253 -19.17 29.86 49.96
CA ARG A 253 -18.08 30.07 50.94
C ARG A 253 -17.22 31.30 50.56
N LYS A 254 -16.68 32.01 51.57
CA LYS A 254 -15.65 33.05 51.36
C LYS A 254 -14.34 32.39 50.92
N CYS A 255 -13.66 32.97 49.93
CA CYS A 255 -12.30 32.55 49.58
C CYS A 255 -11.28 33.02 50.62
N PRO A 256 -10.29 32.20 50.99
CA PRO A 256 -9.06 32.67 51.63
C PRO A 256 -8.36 33.75 50.79
N GLY A 257 -7.50 34.55 51.43
CA GLY A 257 -6.61 35.51 50.73
C GLY A 257 -7.24 36.83 50.25
N ARG A 258 -8.58 36.99 50.24
CA ARG A 258 -9.24 38.24 49.81
C ARG A 258 -9.07 39.39 50.83
N LYS A 259 -7.89 40.02 50.83
CA LYS A 259 -7.59 41.28 51.55
C LYS A 259 -8.59 42.37 51.12
N LYS A 260 -8.90 43.32 52.02
CA LYS A 260 -9.93 44.36 51.80
C LYS A 260 -9.63 45.34 50.65
N ASN A 261 -8.40 45.34 50.10
CA ASN A 261 -7.91 46.33 49.14
C ASN A 261 -8.68 46.38 47.81
N GLU A 262 -9.04 45.25 47.20
CA GLU A 262 -9.77 45.23 45.90
C GLU A 262 -11.01 46.14 45.90
N ARG A 263 -11.72 46.22 47.03
CA ARG A 263 -12.92 47.07 47.19
C ARG A 263 -12.59 48.55 47.38
N ARG A 264 -11.41 48.88 47.92
CA ARG A 264 -10.93 50.25 48.12
C ARG A 264 -10.37 50.82 46.81
N GLU A 265 -9.61 50.01 46.07
CA GLU A 265 -9.12 50.31 44.73
C GLU A 265 -10.28 50.46 43.72
N GLY A 266 -11.26 49.55 43.74
CA GLY A 266 -12.47 49.67 42.92
C GLY A 266 -13.26 50.96 43.19
N ARG A 267 -13.44 51.34 44.46
CA ARG A 267 -14.05 52.64 44.83
C ARG A 267 -13.22 53.82 44.35
N ASN A 268 -11.90 53.83 44.56
CA ASN A 268 -11.05 54.92 44.06
C ASN A 268 -11.07 55.02 42.53
N ARG A 269 -11.09 53.91 41.80
CA ARG A 269 -11.13 53.90 40.34
C ARG A 269 -12.46 54.42 39.79
N ASN A 270 -13.59 54.11 40.44
CA ASN A 270 -14.89 54.67 40.10
C ASN A 270 -14.94 56.18 40.43
N ASN A 271 -14.64 56.57 41.67
CA ASN A 271 -14.60 57.98 42.08
C ASN A 271 -13.70 58.85 41.17
N ARG A 272 -12.58 58.29 40.69
CA ARG A 272 -11.70 58.96 39.72
C ARG A 272 -12.39 59.14 38.37
N LYS A 273 -13.00 58.09 37.80
CA LYS A 273 -13.78 58.20 36.55
C LYS A 273 -14.95 59.16 36.66
N ASP A 274 -15.66 59.15 37.79
CA ASP A 274 -16.80 60.04 38.03
C ASP A 274 -16.33 61.50 38.10
N LYS A 275 -15.16 61.76 38.71
CA LYS A 275 -14.53 63.09 38.68
C LYS A 275 -14.12 63.49 37.25
N GLU A 276 -13.39 62.64 36.54
CA GLU A 276 -12.95 62.89 35.15
C GLU A 276 -14.15 63.19 34.22
N ASN A 277 -15.26 62.46 34.38
CA ASN A 277 -16.50 62.67 33.62
C ASN A 277 -17.24 63.95 34.04
N GLN A 278 -17.22 64.32 35.33
CA GLN A 278 -17.76 65.60 35.81
C GLN A 278 -16.92 66.80 35.33
N GLU A 279 -15.60 66.63 35.22
CA GLU A 279 -14.64 67.63 34.75
C GLU A 279 -14.85 67.90 33.25
N GLY A 280 -14.90 66.86 32.42
CA GLY A 280 -15.25 66.99 30.99
C GLY A 280 -16.66 67.56 30.74
N ARG A 281 -17.62 67.31 31.65
CA ARG A 281 -18.96 67.95 31.58
C ARG A 281 -18.92 69.44 31.92
N ARG A 282 -17.97 69.91 32.74
CA ARG A 282 -17.74 71.34 33.03
C ARG A 282 -17.00 72.02 31.87
N GLU A 283 -16.04 71.33 31.26
CA GLU A 283 -15.30 71.82 30.09
C GLU A 283 -16.25 72.08 28.91
N ARG A 284 -17.08 71.10 28.53
CA ARG A 284 -18.13 71.26 27.50
C ARG A 284 -19.19 72.33 27.83
N LYS A 285 -19.30 72.77 29.09
CA LYS A 285 -20.16 73.92 29.46
C LYS A 285 -19.45 75.25 29.16
N ARG A 286 -18.17 75.36 29.55
CA ARG A 286 -17.31 76.53 29.25
C ARG A 286 -17.10 76.73 27.75
N GLU A 287 -17.00 75.65 27.00
CA GLU A 287 -16.89 75.66 25.53
C GLU A 287 -18.14 76.30 24.91
N ARG A 288 -19.34 75.83 25.30
CA ARG A 288 -20.63 76.42 24.89
C ARG A 288 -20.88 77.84 25.38
N GLU A 289 -20.19 78.26 26.44
CA GLU A 289 -20.25 79.64 26.92
C GLU A 289 -19.37 80.55 26.05
N ARG A 290 -18.16 80.09 25.67
CA ARG A 290 -17.29 80.78 24.69
C ARG A 290 -17.87 80.83 23.28
N GLU A 291 -18.58 79.78 22.84
CA GLU A 291 -19.32 79.79 21.57
C GLU A 291 -20.39 80.89 21.56
N LYS A 292 -21.12 81.06 22.66
CA LYS A 292 -22.11 82.13 22.81
C LYS A 292 -21.48 83.52 22.86
N GLU A 293 -20.36 83.69 23.55
CA GLU A 293 -19.61 84.95 23.58
C GLU A 293 -19.17 85.39 22.18
N ARG A 294 -18.77 84.44 21.32
CA ARG A 294 -18.49 84.69 19.88
C ARG A 294 -19.76 85.04 19.10
N ASP A 295 -20.84 84.29 19.24
CA ASP A 295 -22.14 84.54 18.56
C ASP A 295 -22.81 85.88 19.00
N THR A 296 -22.43 86.44 20.16
CA THR A 296 -22.73 87.83 20.52
C THR A 296 -21.78 88.84 19.88
N GLY A 297 -20.46 88.58 19.87
CA GLY A 297 -19.48 89.48 19.23
C GLY A 297 -19.71 89.66 17.73
N GLU A 298 -19.96 88.56 17.00
CA GLU A 298 -20.27 88.60 15.57
C GLU A 298 -21.59 89.33 15.26
N ARG A 299 -22.55 89.36 16.20
CA ARG A 299 -23.75 90.20 16.09
C ARG A 299 -23.44 91.69 16.29
N GLU A 300 -22.59 92.05 17.25
CA GLU A 300 -22.22 93.45 17.49
C GLU A 300 -21.41 94.02 16.31
N ASP A 301 -20.45 93.26 15.78
CA ASP A 301 -19.71 93.63 14.56
C ASP A 301 -20.64 93.75 13.34
N SER A 302 -21.62 92.86 13.18
CA SER A 302 -22.63 92.94 12.11
C SER A 302 -23.47 94.22 12.20
N VAL A 303 -23.87 94.64 13.41
CA VAL A 303 -24.61 95.90 13.64
C VAL A 303 -23.73 97.11 13.34
N ASN A 304 -22.45 97.09 13.71
CA ASN A 304 -21.50 98.16 13.39
C ASN A 304 -21.27 98.28 11.87
N ARG A 305 -21.12 97.16 11.16
CA ARG A 305 -20.87 97.10 9.72
C ARG A 305 -22.04 97.67 8.89
N ASN A 306 -23.27 97.36 9.27
CA ASN A 306 -24.48 97.96 8.68
C ASN A 306 -24.54 99.49 8.88
N LYS A 307 -23.94 100.02 9.96
CA LYS A 307 -23.89 101.45 10.26
C LYS A 307 -22.89 102.21 9.38
N THR A 308 -21.86 101.53 8.86
CA THR A 308 -20.92 102.09 7.87
C THR A 308 -21.47 102.04 6.44
N GLU A 309 -22.06 100.93 6.00
CA GLU A 309 -22.54 100.80 4.61
C GLU A 309 -23.63 101.81 4.24
N HIS A 310 -24.54 102.14 5.17
CA HIS A 310 -25.60 103.12 4.90
C HIS A 310 -25.04 104.53 4.60
N ARG A 311 -23.77 104.80 4.94
CA ARG A 311 -23.09 106.08 4.68
C ARG A 311 -22.43 106.17 3.29
N HIS A 312 -22.18 105.04 2.62
CA HIS A 312 -21.59 105.01 1.27
C HIS A 312 -22.64 104.98 0.14
N ARG A 313 -23.86 104.51 0.39
CA ARG A 313 -24.88 104.28 -0.65
C ARG A 313 -25.68 105.55 -1.06
N ARG A 314 -25.02 106.71 -1.14
CA ARG A 314 -25.63 107.99 -1.53
C ARG A 314 -24.65 108.87 -2.33
N GLY A 315 -24.28 108.42 -3.53
CA GLY A 315 -23.52 109.25 -4.48
C GLY A 315 -22.67 108.50 -5.51
N HIS A 316 -23.31 107.84 -6.49
CA HIS A 316 -23.04 108.11 -7.92
C HIS A 316 -24.05 107.40 -8.84
N GLU A 317 -24.46 108.09 -9.90
CA GLU A 317 -25.07 107.56 -11.12
C GLU A 317 -24.29 108.11 -12.34
N THR A 318 -24.74 107.73 -13.56
CA THR A 318 -24.31 108.18 -14.93
C THR A 318 -22.86 107.82 -15.35
N GLU A 319 -22.46 107.60 -16.62
CA GLU A 319 -23.05 107.37 -17.98
C GLU A 319 -21.90 106.85 -18.94
N LEU A 320 -21.97 106.50 -20.24
CA LEU A 320 -22.98 106.44 -21.34
C LEU A 320 -22.53 105.39 -22.44
N VAL A 321 -23.49 104.68 -23.06
CA VAL A 321 -23.63 104.22 -24.48
C VAL A 321 -22.41 103.95 -25.44
N SER A 322 -22.38 102.71 -25.99
CA SER A 322 -22.25 102.24 -27.43
C SER A 322 -21.18 102.83 -28.40
N PRO A 323 -21.04 102.41 -29.70
CA PRO A 323 -21.62 101.29 -30.51
C PRO A 323 -20.59 100.22 -31.00
N VAL A 324 -20.97 98.96 -31.28
CA VAL A 324 -21.50 98.36 -32.54
C VAL A 324 -20.59 98.49 -33.77
N ASP A 325 -19.98 97.38 -34.23
CA ASP A 325 -20.36 96.70 -35.49
C ASP A 325 -19.71 95.28 -35.64
N GLY A 326 -20.13 94.50 -36.66
CA GLY A 326 -19.53 93.22 -37.06
C GLY A 326 -18.88 93.28 -38.47
N PRO A 327 -18.88 92.19 -39.28
CA PRO A 327 -19.17 90.79 -38.99
C PRO A 327 -18.19 89.76 -39.66
N ILE A 328 -18.44 88.46 -39.44
CA ILE A 328 -18.14 87.30 -40.34
C ILE A 328 -16.72 87.17 -40.97
N GLN A 329 -15.99 86.13 -40.56
CA GLN A 329 -15.80 84.96 -41.45
C GLN A 329 -15.69 83.66 -40.65
#